data_AF-A0A6S7J7Z8-F1
#
_entry.id   AF-A0A6S7J7Z8-F1
#
_cell.length_a   1.000
_cell.length_b   1.000
_cell.length_c   1.000
_cell.angle_alpha   90.00
_cell.angle_beta   90.00
_cell.angle_gamma   90.00
#
_symmetry.space_group_name_H-M   'P 1'
#
loop_
_entity.id
_entity.type
_entity.pdbx_description
1 polymer ?
#
loop_
_entity_poly.entity_id
_entity_poly.type
_entity_poly.pdbx_seq_one_letter_code
_entity_poly.pdbx_strand_id
1 'polypeptide(L)'
;MAKAAAKGGSSAKRLLSTWTTGRYSTWNFKIYYSELEPERLKQDNLRLSAEKRKLEEDMDVMRCKKAKIERKLKQALAKNKRIADPYKNKFKALTKKLMRQQRKQKTSRGLSKSKTFFEYSKRQQSRIRKQMVDDCETSLAFIGLRNFVATKVEVYNDNNQEYETINLVNDEEISTS
;
A
#
# COMPACT_ATOMS: atom_id res chain seq x y z
N MET A 1 -31.38 31.79 -14.04
CA MET A 1 -30.91 32.90 -13.18
C MET A 1 -32.02 33.27 -12.22
N ALA A 2 -31.91 32.89 -10.94
CA ALA A 2 -32.92 33.22 -9.93
C ALA A 2 -32.86 34.73 -9.61
N LYS A 3 -33.98 35.44 -9.81
CA LYS A 3 -34.14 36.84 -9.39
C LYS A 3 -33.93 36.92 -7.87
N ALA A 4 -32.94 37.69 -7.43
CA ALA A 4 -32.76 38.01 -6.02
C ALA A 4 -34.04 38.69 -5.49
N ALA A 5 -34.63 38.11 -4.44
CA ALA A 5 -35.91 38.54 -3.90
C ALA A 5 -35.81 39.96 -3.31
N ALA A 6 -36.78 40.81 -3.65
CA ALA A 6 -36.90 42.21 -3.25
C ALA A 6 -37.28 42.39 -1.76
N LYS A 7 -36.44 41.91 -0.84
CA LYS A 7 -36.62 42.06 0.63
C LYS A 7 -35.67 43.09 1.26
N GLY A 8 -35.43 44.21 0.58
CA GLY A 8 -34.61 45.33 1.09
C GLY A 8 -35.29 46.71 1.10
N GLY A 9 -36.48 46.84 0.51
CA GLY A 9 -37.07 48.14 0.18
C GLY A 9 -37.58 48.97 1.37
N SER A 10 -38.04 48.34 2.45
CA SER A 10 -38.60 49.06 3.61
C SER A 10 -37.53 49.84 4.37
N SER A 11 -36.41 49.17 4.69
CA SER A 11 -35.29 49.77 5.41
C SER A 11 -34.61 50.88 4.60
N ALA A 12 -34.43 50.66 3.29
CA ALA A 12 -33.88 51.66 2.38
C ALA A 12 -34.80 52.88 2.24
N LYS A 13 -36.12 52.69 2.12
CA LYS A 13 -37.09 53.80 2.09
C LYS A 13 -37.09 54.59 3.39
N ARG A 14 -36.97 53.93 4.55
CA ARG A 14 -36.92 54.57 5.87
C ARG A 14 -35.61 55.34 6.09
N LEU A 15 -34.49 54.82 5.61
CA LEU A 15 -33.21 55.54 5.59
C LEU A 15 -33.31 56.78 4.69
N LEU A 16 -33.83 56.60 3.48
CA LEU A 16 -34.00 57.71 2.53
C LEU A 16 -34.91 58.80 3.11
N SER A 17 -36.05 58.46 3.72
CA SER A 17 -36.93 59.44 4.36
C SER A 17 -36.27 60.15 5.55
N THR A 18 -35.43 59.44 6.31
CA THR A 18 -34.68 60.03 7.44
C THR A 18 -33.59 60.98 6.93
N TRP A 19 -33.05 60.73 5.74
CA TRP A 19 -32.07 61.58 5.07
C TRP A 19 -32.70 62.78 4.35
N THR A 20 -33.81 62.61 3.64
CA THR A 20 -34.44 63.69 2.85
C THR A 20 -35.31 64.63 3.68
N THR A 21 -35.94 64.10 4.72
CA THR A 21 -36.96 64.82 5.50
C THR A 21 -36.73 64.78 7.01
N GLY A 22 -35.68 64.09 7.47
CA GLY A 22 -35.36 63.94 8.89
C GLY A 22 -34.18 64.80 9.35
N ARG A 23 -33.55 64.38 10.45
CA ARG A 23 -32.45 65.10 11.14
C ARG A 23 -31.20 65.38 10.29
N TYR A 24 -31.06 64.70 9.15
CA TYR A 24 -29.92 64.85 8.25
C TYR A 24 -30.29 65.59 6.94
N SER A 25 -31.51 66.15 6.84
CA SER A 25 -31.99 66.86 5.65
C SER A 25 -31.21 68.15 5.34
N THR A 26 -30.53 68.72 6.33
CA THR A 26 -29.65 69.89 6.17
C THR A 26 -28.20 69.51 5.85
N TRP A 27 -27.87 68.22 5.80
CA TRP A 27 -26.50 67.76 5.61
C TRP A 27 -26.25 67.55 4.11
N ASN A 28 -25.30 68.30 3.56
CA ASN A 28 -24.84 68.11 2.19
C ASN A 28 -23.75 67.03 2.16
N PHE A 29 -24.11 65.84 1.69
CA PHE A 29 -23.14 64.77 1.48
C PHE A 29 -22.65 64.79 0.03
N LYS A 30 -21.34 64.67 -0.14
CA LYS A 30 -20.71 64.41 -1.44
C LYS A 30 -20.14 63.01 -1.42
N ILE A 31 -20.83 62.09 -2.10
CA ILE A 31 -20.41 60.69 -2.20
C ILE A 31 -19.49 60.58 -3.40
N TYR A 32 -18.25 60.16 -3.17
CA TYR A 32 -17.29 59.88 -4.23
C TYR A 32 -17.26 58.37 -4.45
N TYR A 33 -17.60 57.94 -5.66
CA TYR A 33 -17.40 56.56 -6.11
C TYR A 33 -16.09 56.52 -6.89
N SER A 34 -15.16 55.67 -6.47
CA SER A 34 -14.03 55.29 -7.32
C SER A 34 -14.48 54.09 -8.14
N GLU A 35 -14.78 54.28 -9.42
CA GLU A 35 -14.87 53.15 -10.34
C GLU A 35 -13.50 52.46 -10.37
N LEU A 36 -13.45 51.17 -10.06
CA LEU A 36 -12.28 50.36 -10.43
C LEU A 36 -12.12 50.49 -11.94
N GLU A 37 -10.96 50.97 -12.38
CA GLU A 37 -10.67 51.28 -13.78
C GLU A 37 -11.12 50.12 -14.69
N PRO A 38 -12.13 50.34 -15.56
CA PRO A 38 -12.71 49.28 -16.39
C PRO A 38 -11.67 48.52 -17.21
N GLU A 39 -10.57 49.18 -17.57
CA GLU A 39 -9.46 48.62 -18.33
C GLU A 39 -8.67 47.57 -17.55
N ARG A 40 -8.46 47.78 -16.25
CA ARG A 40 -7.81 46.81 -15.37
C ARG A 40 -8.64 45.53 -15.24
N LEU A 41 -9.95 45.67 -15.09
CA LEU A 41 -10.89 44.54 -15.03
C LEU A 41 -10.93 43.74 -16.35
N LYS A 42 -10.86 44.42 -17.50
CA LYS A 42 -10.77 43.75 -18.81
C LYS A 42 -9.46 42.97 -18.93
N GLN A 43 -8.34 43.57 -18.53
CA GLN A 43 -7.03 42.93 -18.61
C GLN A 43 -6.93 41.69 -17.71
N ASP A 44 -7.45 41.79 -16.48
CA ASP A 44 -7.50 40.65 -15.54
C ASP A 44 -8.41 39.53 -16.08
N ASN A 45 -9.56 39.86 -16.67
CA ASN A 45 -10.43 38.86 -17.30
C ASN A 45 -9.79 38.13 -18.47
N LEU A 46 -9.04 38.84 -19.32
CA LEU A 46 -8.29 38.23 -20.42
C LEU A 46 -7.23 37.28 -19.90
N ARG A 47 -6.47 37.71 -18.89
CA ARG A 47 -5.44 36.89 -18.24
C ARG A 47 -6.04 35.62 -17.62
N LEU A 48 -7.09 35.77 -16.80
CA LEU A 48 -7.75 34.63 -16.16
C LEU A 48 -8.34 33.65 -17.18
N SER A 49 -8.88 34.16 -18.29
CA SER A 49 -9.38 33.32 -19.37
C SER A 49 -8.28 32.50 -20.05
N ALA A 50 -7.10 33.09 -20.25
CA ALA A 50 -5.95 32.39 -20.81
C ALA A 50 -5.38 31.33 -19.83
N GLU A 51 -5.23 31.68 -18.56
CA GLU A 51 -4.79 30.75 -17.51
C GLU A 51 -5.77 29.56 -17.38
N LYS A 52 -7.08 29.85 -17.40
CA LYS A 52 -8.12 28.81 -17.38
C LYS A 52 -7.97 27.84 -18.56
N ARG A 53 -7.81 28.35 -19.78
CA ARG A 53 -7.66 27.49 -20.98
C ARG A 53 -6.44 26.58 -20.86
N LYS A 54 -5.31 27.12 -20.41
CA LYS A 54 -4.09 26.34 -20.21
C LYS A 54 -4.30 25.23 -19.17
N LEU A 55 -4.96 25.53 -18.06
CA LEU A 55 -5.26 24.53 -17.03
C LEU A 55 -6.21 23.44 -17.53
N GLU A 56 -7.18 23.78 -18.39
CA GLU A 56 -8.07 22.80 -19.03
C GLU A 56 -7.30 21.84 -19.94
N GLU A 57 -6.38 22.36 -20.76
CA GLU A 57 -5.50 21.54 -21.62
C GLU A 57 -4.59 20.63 -20.80
N ASP A 58 -3.96 21.16 -19.75
CA ASP A 58 -3.10 20.39 -18.83
C ASP A 58 -3.90 19.26 -18.13
N MET A 59 -5.14 19.55 -17.73
CA MET A 59 -6.03 18.57 -17.12
C MET A 59 -6.35 17.42 -18.08
N ASP A 60 -6.58 17.70 -19.36
CA ASP A 60 -6.83 16.66 -20.36
C ASP A 60 -5.59 15.80 -20.63
N VAL A 61 -4.41 16.41 -20.71
CA VAL A 61 -3.13 15.67 -20.78
C VAL A 61 -2.95 14.75 -19.56
N MET A 62 -3.23 15.25 -18.36
CA MET A 62 -3.12 14.47 -17.13
C MET A 62 -4.14 13.34 -17.06
N ARG A 63 -5.37 13.54 -17.54
CA ARG A 63 -6.38 12.48 -17.68
C ARG A 63 -5.89 11.37 -18.62
N CYS A 64 -5.31 11.72 -19.76
CA CYS A 64 -4.72 10.74 -20.69
C CYS A 64 -3.59 9.93 -20.04
N LYS A 65 -2.66 10.61 -19.33
CA LYS A 65 -1.57 9.96 -18.60
C LYS A 65 -2.10 8.99 -17.54
N LYS A 66 -3.07 9.43 -16.73
CA LYS A 66 -3.73 8.61 -15.71
C LYS A 66 -4.37 7.36 -16.31
N ALA A 67 -5.14 7.50 -17.39
CA ALA A 67 -5.77 6.37 -18.07
C ALA A 67 -4.75 5.35 -18.60
N LYS A 68 -3.59 5.83 -19.12
CA LYS A 68 -2.50 4.96 -19.57
C LYS A 68 -1.88 4.17 -18.42
N ILE A 69 -1.64 4.81 -17.27
CA ILE A 69 -1.10 4.17 -16.07
C ILE A 69 -2.08 3.13 -15.53
N GLU A 70 -3.36 3.48 -15.40
CA GLU A 70 -4.39 2.55 -14.91
C GLU A 70 -4.53 1.31 -15.80
N ARG A 71 -4.44 1.48 -17.13
CA ARG A 71 -4.45 0.36 -18.07
C ARG A 71 -3.26 -0.56 -17.85
N LYS A 72 -2.05 0.01 -17.70
CA LYS A 72 -0.82 -0.77 -17.41
C LYS A 72 -0.93 -1.50 -16.07
N LEU A 73 -1.47 -0.85 -15.03
CA LEU A 73 -1.68 -1.46 -13.72
C LEU A 73 -2.64 -2.66 -13.80
N LYS A 74 -3.79 -2.50 -14.45
CA LYS A 74 -4.74 -3.60 -14.66
C LYS A 74 -4.12 -4.77 -15.41
N GLN A 75 -3.34 -4.50 -16.45
CA GLN A 75 -2.63 -5.55 -17.19
C GLN A 75 -1.58 -6.27 -16.32
N ALA A 76 -0.80 -5.52 -15.54
CA ALA A 76 0.21 -6.10 -14.64
C ALA A 76 -0.44 -6.99 -13.57
N LEU A 77 -1.54 -6.53 -12.95
CA LEU A 77 -2.30 -7.32 -11.99
C LEU A 77 -2.89 -8.59 -12.60
N ALA A 78 -3.43 -8.51 -13.82
CA ALA A 78 -3.95 -9.68 -14.53
C ALA A 78 -2.85 -10.70 -14.85
N LYS A 79 -1.68 -10.23 -15.30
CA LYS A 79 -0.50 -11.09 -15.53
C LYS A 79 -0.03 -11.74 -14.24
N ASN A 80 0.11 -10.97 -13.17
CA ASN A 80 0.56 -11.48 -11.88
C ASN A 80 -0.42 -12.53 -11.33
N LYS A 81 -1.74 -12.27 -11.41
CA LYS A 81 -2.76 -13.25 -11.02
C LYS A 81 -2.67 -14.55 -11.82
N ARG A 82 -2.49 -14.48 -13.14
CA ARG A 82 -2.31 -15.67 -14.00
C ARG A 82 -1.08 -16.48 -13.61
N ILE A 83 0.00 -15.82 -13.18
CA ILE A 83 1.22 -16.50 -12.74
C ILE A 83 1.03 -17.07 -11.34
N ALA A 84 0.49 -16.29 -10.39
CA ALA A 84 0.39 -16.64 -8.99
C ALA A 84 -0.67 -17.71 -8.69
N ASP A 85 -1.81 -17.73 -9.41
CA ASP A 85 -2.92 -18.64 -9.13
C ASP A 85 -2.51 -20.14 -9.25
N PRO A 86 -1.78 -20.58 -10.30
CA PRO A 86 -1.22 -21.92 -10.37
C PRO A 86 -0.34 -22.29 -9.18
N TYR A 87 0.57 -21.41 -8.76
CA TYR A 87 1.47 -21.67 -7.62
C TYR A 87 0.69 -21.72 -6.30
N LYS A 88 -0.26 -20.81 -6.10
CA LYS A 88 -1.16 -20.82 -4.95
C LYS A 88 -1.95 -22.12 -4.85
N ASN A 89 -2.43 -22.64 -5.98
CA ASN A 89 -3.15 -23.91 -6.03
C ASN A 89 -2.24 -25.10 -5.78
N LYS A 90 -1.02 -25.12 -6.36
CA LYS A 90 0.00 -26.14 -6.07
C LYS A 90 0.38 -26.16 -4.59
N PHE A 91 0.62 -24.98 -4.01
CA PHE A 91 0.93 -24.84 -2.59
C PHE A 91 -0.20 -25.40 -1.71
N LYS A 92 -1.45 -24.98 -1.95
CA LYS A 92 -2.63 -25.52 -1.24
C LYS A 92 -2.74 -27.04 -1.35
N ALA A 93 -2.48 -27.60 -2.53
CA ALA A 93 -2.51 -29.04 -2.75
C ALA A 93 -1.41 -29.78 -1.95
N LEU A 94 -0.21 -29.21 -1.91
CA LEU A 94 0.91 -29.73 -1.10
C LEU A 94 0.60 -29.68 0.38
N THR A 95 0.11 -28.54 0.90
CA THR A 95 -0.30 -28.42 2.31
C THR A 95 -1.37 -29.46 2.66
N LYS A 96 -2.36 -29.67 1.78
CA LYS A 96 -3.40 -30.69 1.99
C LYS A 96 -2.83 -32.12 1.98
N LYS A 97 -1.86 -32.42 1.11
CA LYS A 97 -1.17 -33.72 1.11
C LYS A 97 -0.38 -33.94 2.41
N LEU A 98 0.36 -32.94 2.86
CA LEU A 98 1.14 -32.99 4.10
C LEU A 98 0.23 -33.23 5.32
N MET A 99 -0.86 -32.48 5.43
CA MET A 99 -1.84 -32.66 6.51
C MET A 99 -2.47 -34.07 6.49
N ARG A 100 -2.70 -34.65 5.30
CA ARG A 100 -3.19 -36.03 5.16
C ARG A 100 -2.15 -37.07 5.58
N GLN A 101 -0.88 -36.87 5.22
CA GLN A 101 0.21 -37.75 5.63
C GLN A 101 0.42 -37.70 7.15
N GLN A 102 0.37 -36.52 7.76
CA GLN A 102 0.48 -36.35 9.20
C GLN A 102 -0.68 -37.05 9.94
N ARG A 103 -1.91 -36.96 9.41
CA ARG A 103 -3.05 -37.73 9.96
C ARG A 103 -2.88 -39.24 9.80
N LYS A 104 -2.40 -39.71 8.65
CA LYS A 104 -2.14 -41.14 8.41
C LYS A 104 -1.04 -41.69 9.31
N GLN A 105 0.04 -40.94 9.54
CA GLN A 105 1.08 -41.29 10.51
C GLN A 105 0.52 -41.38 11.94
N LYS A 106 -0.42 -40.48 12.32
CA LYS A 106 -1.11 -40.56 13.61
C LYS A 106 -2.02 -41.80 13.74
N THR A 107 -2.55 -42.35 12.64
CA THR A 107 -3.50 -43.47 12.68
C THR A 107 -2.92 -44.85 12.34
N SER A 108 -1.79 -44.96 11.63
CA SER A 108 -1.35 -46.26 11.07
C SER A 108 -0.27 -47.00 11.88
N ARG A 109 0.32 -46.38 12.89
CA ARG A 109 1.21 -47.05 13.86
C ARG A 109 0.94 -46.37 15.19
N GLY A 110 0.35 -47.09 16.14
CA GLY A 110 -0.07 -46.54 17.44
C GLY A 110 1.00 -45.66 18.06
N LEU A 111 0.58 -44.58 18.73
CA LEU A 111 1.41 -43.57 19.42
C LEU A 111 2.89 -43.92 19.37
N SER A 112 3.54 -43.60 18.25
CA SER A 112 4.99 -43.67 18.18
C SER A 112 5.43 -42.68 19.23
N LYS A 113 5.88 -43.17 20.39
CA LYS A 113 6.45 -42.34 21.44
C LYS A 113 7.38 -41.37 20.73
N SER A 114 7.04 -40.08 20.72
CA SER A 114 7.82 -39.11 19.98
C SER A 114 9.13 -38.99 20.72
N LYS A 115 10.11 -39.78 20.29
CA LYS A 115 11.45 -39.68 20.85
C LYS A 115 11.92 -38.27 20.57
N THR A 116 12.23 -37.53 21.63
CA THR A 116 12.92 -36.26 21.48
C THR A 116 14.27 -36.51 20.78
N PHE A 117 14.82 -35.51 20.10
CA PHE A 117 16.08 -35.68 19.36
C PHE A 117 17.20 -36.29 20.23
N PHE A 118 17.21 -35.95 21.51
CA PHE A 118 18.16 -36.42 22.51
C PHE A 118 17.96 -37.89 22.93
N GLU A 119 16.78 -38.47 22.70
CA GLU A 119 16.50 -39.89 22.98
C GLU A 119 17.01 -40.84 21.89
N TYR A 120 17.48 -40.30 20.76
CA TYR A 120 18.11 -41.11 19.71
C TYR A 120 19.57 -41.44 20.04
N SER A 121 20.06 -42.58 19.57
CA SER A 121 21.49 -42.87 19.64
C SER A 121 22.29 -41.85 18.81
N LYS A 122 23.56 -41.61 19.16
CA LYS A 122 24.43 -40.66 18.43
C LYS A 122 24.45 -40.90 16.91
N ARG A 123 24.42 -42.17 16.49
CA ARG A 123 24.38 -42.56 15.06
C ARG A 123 23.08 -42.12 14.39
N GLN A 124 21.95 -42.27 15.08
CA GLN A 124 20.65 -41.85 14.59
C GLN A 124 20.52 -40.32 14.57
N GLN A 125 20.99 -39.64 15.61
CA GLN A 125 21.06 -38.18 15.65
C GLN A 125 21.85 -37.61 14.46
N SER A 126 23.03 -38.18 14.18
CA SER A 126 23.85 -37.79 13.03
C SER A 126 23.10 -37.99 11.69
N ARG A 127 22.40 -39.12 11.53
CA ARG A 127 21.61 -39.39 10.32
C ARG A 127 20.46 -38.40 10.15
N ILE A 128 19.76 -38.08 11.24
CA ILE A 128 18.67 -37.10 11.24
C ILE A 128 19.21 -35.71 10.88
N ARG A 129 20.33 -35.28 11.47
CA ARG A 129 20.98 -34.01 11.13
C ARG A 129 21.35 -33.92 9.64
N LYS A 130 21.96 -34.97 9.09
CA LYS A 130 22.28 -35.02 7.64
C LYS A 130 21.02 -34.86 6.79
N GLN A 131 19.96 -35.58 7.11
CA GLN A 131 18.70 -35.46 6.39
C GLN A 131 18.12 -34.03 6.47
N MET A 132 18.21 -33.38 7.63
CA MET A 132 17.76 -31.99 7.79
C MET A 132 18.56 -31.01 6.92
N VAL A 133 19.87 -31.22 6.79
CA VAL A 133 20.72 -30.43 5.89
C VAL A 133 20.29 -30.64 4.44
N ASP A 134 20.16 -31.90 3.99
CA ASP A 134 19.77 -32.23 2.63
C ASP A 134 18.38 -31.66 2.26
N ASP A 135 17.41 -31.74 3.19
CA ASP A 135 16.06 -31.21 3.01
C ASP A 135 16.06 -29.67 2.93
N CYS A 136 16.93 -29.01 3.69
CA CYS A 136 17.13 -27.56 3.68
C CYS A 136 17.72 -27.12 2.33
N GLU A 137 18.81 -27.74 1.89
CA GLU A 137 19.46 -27.47 0.60
C GLU A 137 18.50 -27.69 -0.57
N THR A 138 17.73 -28.78 -0.54
CA THR A 138 16.73 -29.09 -1.56
C THR A 138 15.62 -28.03 -1.60
N SER A 139 15.17 -27.56 -0.44
CA SER A 139 14.13 -26.53 -0.34
C SER A 139 14.64 -25.18 -0.85
N LEU A 140 15.87 -24.79 -0.50
CA LEU A 140 16.52 -23.57 -0.99
C LEU A 140 16.74 -23.61 -2.51
N ALA A 141 17.14 -24.77 -3.05
CA ALA A 141 17.25 -24.98 -4.49
C ALA A 141 15.90 -24.84 -5.20
N PHE A 142 14.82 -25.39 -4.63
CA PHE A 142 13.47 -25.29 -5.19
C PHE A 142 12.96 -23.84 -5.28
N ILE A 143 13.30 -22.99 -4.31
CA ILE A 143 12.92 -21.57 -4.31
C ILE A 143 13.90 -20.65 -5.04
N GLY A 144 14.94 -21.22 -5.67
CA GLY A 144 15.92 -20.46 -6.44
C GLY A 144 16.92 -19.65 -5.61
N LEU A 145 17.04 -19.95 -4.31
CA LEU A 145 17.96 -19.29 -3.38
C LEU A 145 19.27 -20.08 -3.19
N ARG A 146 19.76 -20.70 -4.26
CA ARG A 146 20.92 -21.59 -4.26
C ARG A 146 22.25 -20.88 -3.94
N ASN A 147 22.27 -19.55 -3.99
CA ASN A 147 23.44 -18.73 -3.69
C ASN A 147 23.61 -18.45 -2.19
N PHE A 148 22.69 -18.93 -1.34
CA PHE A 148 22.79 -18.77 0.10
C PHE A 148 23.24 -20.11 0.71
N VAL A 149 24.50 -20.16 1.13
CA VAL A 149 25.00 -21.25 1.98
C VAL A 149 24.45 -21.02 3.37
N ALA A 150 23.71 -21.99 3.91
CA ALA A 150 23.25 -21.93 5.29
C ALA A 150 24.47 -22.14 6.20
N THR A 151 25.05 -21.06 6.72
CA THR A 151 26.22 -21.11 7.60
C THR A 151 25.85 -21.49 9.04
N LYS A 152 24.62 -21.14 9.44
CA LYS A 152 24.09 -21.31 10.79
C LYS A 152 22.60 -21.64 10.77
N VAL A 153 22.19 -22.55 11.65
CA VAL A 153 20.78 -22.86 11.93
C VAL A 153 20.51 -22.63 13.42
N GLU A 154 19.51 -21.81 13.72
CA GLU A 154 19.01 -21.64 15.08
C GLU A 154 17.78 -22.51 15.29
N VAL A 155 17.87 -23.44 16.24
CA VAL A 155 16.77 -24.32 16.62
C VAL A 155 16.21 -23.83 17.94
N TYR A 156 14.95 -23.41 17.93
CA TYR A 156 14.26 -23.01 19.16
C TYR A 156 13.97 -24.25 20.01
N ASN A 157 14.43 -24.23 21.27
CA ASN A 157 14.19 -25.28 22.25
C ASN A 157 13.03 -24.88 23.17
N ASP A 158 11.86 -25.46 22.92
CA ASP A 158 10.64 -25.20 23.71
C ASP A 158 10.80 -25.53 25.22
N ASN A 159 11.69 -26.45 25.58
CA ASN A 159 11.87 -26.85 26.99
C ASN A 159 12.64 -25.80 27.81
N ASN A 160 13.57 -25.11 27.18
CA ASN A 160 14.44 -24.14 27.84
C ASN A 160 14.14 -22.70 27.40
N GLN A 161 13.23 -22.52 26.45
CA GLN A 161 12.91 -21.24 25.79
C GLN A 161 14.11 -20.52 25.17
N GLU A 162 15.15 -21.27 24.82
CA GLU A 162 16.41 -20.75 24.27
C GLU A 162 16.63 -21.25 22.83
N TYR A 163 17.41 -20.51 22.05
CA TYR A 163 17.82 -20.92 20.71
C TYR A 163 19.16 -21.65 20.78
N GLU A 164 19.19 -22.91 20.36
CA GLU A 164 20.43 -23.64 20.14
C GLU A 164 20.97 -23.32 18.75
N THR A 165 22.18 -22.77 18.69
CA THR A 165 22.85 -22.44 17.43
C THR A 165 23.67 -23.64 16.95
N ILE A 166 23.35 -24.15 15.77
CA ILE A 166 24.13 -25.18 15.07
C ILE A 166 24.82 -24.50 13.88
N ASN A 167 26.14 -24.34 13.98
CA ASN A 167 26.95 -23.89 12.85
C ASN A 167 27.10 -25.07 11.88
N LEU A 168 26.68 -24.87 10.63
CA LEU A 168 26.69 -25.91 9.59
C LEU A 168 27.99 -25.89 8.77
N VAL A 169 28.71 -24.76 8.78
CA VAL A 169 29.98 -24.55 8.08
C VAL A 169 30.92 -23.81 9.03
N ASN A 170 32.19 -24.21 9.10
CA ASN A 170 33.20 -23.43 9.82
C ASN A 170 33.57 -22.21 8.97
N ASP A 171 33.64 -21.02 9.57
CA ASP A 171 33.89 -19.76 8.85
C ASP A 171 35.19 -19.77 8.01
N GLU A 172 36.14 -20.65 8.33
CA GLU A 172 37.39 -20.85 7.58
C GLU A 172 37.23 -21.50 6.20
N GLU A 173 36.15 -22.25 5.95
CA GLU A 173 35.91 -22.97 4.67
C GLU A 173 35.21 -22.10 3.62
N ILE A 174 34.70 -20.92 3.98
CA ILE A 174 33.91 -20.05 3.08
C ILE A 174 34.83 -19.16 2.21
N SER A 175 36.13 -19.09 2.51
CA SER A 175 37.07 -18.20 1.82
C SER A 175 37.66 -18.75 0.51
N THR A 176 37.24 -19.92 0.03
CA THR A 176 37.70 -20.46 -1.26
C THR A 176 36.55 -21.01 -2.10
N SER A 177 35.78 -20.14 -2.75
CA SER A 177 35.05 -20.42 -4.01
C SER A 177 34.60 -19.14 -4.69
#